data_AF-A0AAJ4AQ36-F1
#
_entry.id   AF-A0AAJ4AQ36-F1
#
_cell.length_a   1.000
_cell.length_b   1.000
_cell.length_c   1.000
_cell.angle_alpha   90.00
_cell.angle_beta   90.00
_cell.angle_gamma   90.00
#
_symmetry.space_group_name_H-M   'P 1'
#
loop_
_entity.id
_entity.type
_entity.pdbx_description
1 polymer ?
#
loop_
_entity_poly.entity_id
_entity_poly.type
_entity_poly.pdbx_seq_one_letter_code
_entity_poly.pdbx_strand_id
1 'polypeptide(L)'
;MKSSLSSALRASSLTLSALAISGFALCFTSAVHAEQYVFPENGQSKELQSLDKQSCHAWAIEETGFDPENPLVAQSISYSTPTISSQPVEQGAERGAGMRGAMAGAAAGAIIAEVGDEDRSDAAATGAAVGALAGRRQSRRSNAQAAEQQVQAEQQAVQQQAQAQATEDQLVQLANTQGTENYLKASSACLEAKGYSVK
;
A
#
# COMPACT_ATOMS: atom_id res chain seq x y z
N MET A 1 -8.94 27.71 -51.33
CA MET A 1 -8.76 26.50 -50.50
C MET A 1 -7.85 26.70 -49.26
N LYS A 2 -7.81 27.88 -48.64
CA LYS A 2 -6.99 28.14 -47.42
C LYS A 2 -7.83 28.51 -46.18
N SER A 3 -9.12 28.77 -46.34
CA SER A 3 -10.01 29.21 -45.26
C SER A 3 -10.74 28.07 -44.51
N SER A 4 -10.77 26.84 -45.05
CA SER A 4 -11.48 25.72 -44.42
C SER A 4 -10.64 24.91 -43.43
N LEU A 5 -9.30 25.03 -43.48
CA LEU A 5 -8.40 24.27 -42.59
C LEU A 5 -8.25 24.94 -41.21
N SER A 6 -8.40 26.26 -41.14
CA SER A 6 -8.22 27.03 -39.90
C SER A 6 -9.33 26.79 -38.87
N SER A 7 -10.54 26.46 -39.34
CA SER A 7 -11.72 26.26 -38.47
C SER A 7 -11.72 24.90 -37.79
N ALA A 8 -11.12 23.88 -38.42
CA ALA A 8 -11.06 22.52 -37.87
C ALA A 8 -10.10 22.39 -36.69
N LEU A 9 -9.00 23.17 -36.67
CA LEU A 9 -8.03 23.12 -35.58
C LEU A 9 -8.52 23.80 -34.29
N ARG A 10 -9.38 24.83 -34.38
CA ARG A 10 -9.92 25.52 -33.19
C ARG A 10 -11.00 24.71 -32.46
N ALA A 11 -11.68 23.81 -33.15
CA ALA A 11 -12.68 22.93 -32.53
C ALA A 11 -12.04 21.82 -31.68
N SER A 12 -10.82 21.38 -32.01
CA SER A 12 -10.12 20.30 -31.28
C SER A 12 -9.45 20.77 -29.98
N SER A 13 -9.19 22.07 -29.82
CA SER A 13 -8.62 22.62 -28.58
C SER A 13 -9.66 22.86 -27.47
N LEU A 14 -10.94 22.95 -27.82
CA LEU A 14 -12.03 23.18 -26.86
C LEU A 14 -12.60 21.89 -26.26
N THR A 15 -12.40 20.73 -26.90
CA THR A 15 -12.83 19.44 -26.35
C THR A 15 -11.81 18.81 -25.41
N LEU A 16 -10.53 19.19 -25.50
CA LEU A 16 -9.50 18.71 -24.58
C LEU A 16 -9.53 19.38 -23.20
N SER A 17 -9.97 20.65 -23.12
CA SER A 17 -10.10 21.37 -21.84
C SER A 17 -11.32 20.95 -21.02
N ALA A 18 -12.34 20.35 -21.66
CA ALA A 18 -13.53 19.85 -20.96
C ALA A 18 -13.29 18.51 -20.23
N LEU A 19 -12.29 17.72 -20.64
CA LEU A 19 -11.94 16.46 -19.95
C LEU A 19 -11.09 16.65 -18.69
N ALA A 20 -10.48 17.83 -18.49
CA ALA A 20 -9.59 18.10 -17.36
C ALA A 20 -10.31 18.50 -16.05
N ILE A 21 -11.62 18.77 -16.09
CA ILE A 21 -12.39 19.23 -14.92
C ILE A 21 -13.24 18.09 -14.30
N SER A 22 -13.36 16.94 -14.97
CA SER A 22 -14.20 15.83 -14.50
C SER A 22 -13.51 14.84 -13.53
N GLY A 23 -12.25 15.08 -13.16
CA GLY A 23 -11.42 14.11 -12.43
C GLY A 23 -11.23 14.36 -10.93
N PHE A 24 -11.84 15.38 -10.35
CA PHE A 24 -11.67 15.74 -8.93
C PHE A 24 -13.00 15.75 -8.17
N ALA A 25 -13.76 14.67 -8.30
CA ALA A 25 -14.83 14.32 -7.36
C ALA A 25 -14.35 13.12 -6.53
N LEU A 26 -13.24 13.29 -5.80
CA LEU A 26 -12.92 12.41 -4.69
C LEU A 26 -13.95 12.72 -3.60
N CYS A 27 -15.00 11.92 -3.54
CA CYS A 27 -15.90 11.88 -2.40
C CYS A 27 -15.05 11.68 -1.15
N PHE A 28 -14.94 12.73 -0.33
CA PHE A 28 -14.51 12.62 1.05
C PHE A 28 -15.57 11.77 1.77
N THR A 29 -15.45 10.44 1.70
CA THR A 29 -16.15 9.55 2.61
C THR A 29 -15.44 9.66 3.94
N SER A 30 -15.83 10.66 4.73
CA SER A 30 -15.47 10.74 6.14
C SER A 30 -15.85 9.42 6.81
N ALA A 31 -14.89 8.76 7.46
CA ALA A 31 -15.17 7.64 8.34
C ALA A 31 -16.12 8.14 9.43
N VAL A 32 -17.38 7.72 9.35
CA VAL A 32 -18.38 8.00 10.39
C VAL A 32 -18.00 7.12 11.57
N HIS A 33 -17.38 7.71 12.60
CA HIS A 33 -17.29 7.07 13.89
C HIS A 33 -18.70 7.03 14.48
N ALA A 34 -19.28 5.82 14.53
CA ALA A 34 -20.59 5.60 15.14
C ALA A 34 -20.43 5.62 16.67
N GLU A 35 -20.62 6.79 17.26
CA GLU A 35 -20.66 6.95 18.71
C GLU A 35 -22.11 6.77 19.19
N GLN A 36 -22.34 5.89 20.16
CA GLN A 36 -23.67 5.63 20.73
C GLN A 36 -23.97 6.61 21.88
N TYR A 37 -25.11 7.28 21.79
CA TYR A 37 -25.61 8.15 22.87
C TYR A 37 -26.59 7.38 23.74
N VAL A 38 -26.26 7.25 25.04
CA VAL A 38 -27.06 6.50 26.02
C VAL A 38 -27.74 7.45 26.99
N PHE A 39 -29.08 7.46 26.99
CA PHE A 39 -29.91 8.29 27.85
C PHE A 39 -30.67 7.44 28.89
N PRO A 40 -30.62 7.78 30.19
CA PRO A 40 -31.38 7.07 31.22
C PRO A 40 -32.87 7.45 31.17
N GLU A 41 -33.75 6.50 30.86
CA GLU A 41 -35.19 6.78 30.76
C GLU A 41 -35.91 6.73 32.12
N ASN A 42 -35.40 5.92 33.05
CA ASN A 42 -36.04 5.66 34.34
C ASN A 42 -35.38 6.40 35.52
N GLY A 43 -34.64 7.48 35.23
CA GLY A 43 -33.94 8.26 36.25
C GLY A 43 -32.77 7.52 36.90
N GLN A 44 -32.12 6.60 36.19
CA GLN A 44 -30.93 5.90 36.69
C GLN A 44 -29.83 6.91 37.07
N SER A 45 -29.12 6.65 38.17
CA SER A 45 -27.98 7.47 38.58
C SER A 45 -26.80 7.29 37.61
N LYS A 46 -25.86 8.24 37.61
CA LYS A 46 -24.63 8.11 36.81
C LYS A 46 -23.81 6.89 37.19
N GLU A 47 -23.79 6.54 38.47
CA GLU A 47 -23.10 5.34 38.98
C GLU A 47 -23.73 4.07 38.42
N LEU A 48 -25.06 3.96 38.46
CA LEU A 48 -25.79 2.82 37.93
C LEU A 48 -25.62 2.72 36.41
N GLN A 49 -25.68 3.86 35.71
CA GLN A 49 -25.42 3.92 34.27
C GLN A 49 -24.01 3.44 33.91
N SER A 50 -22.99 3.79 34.69
CA SER A 50 -21.62 3.31 34.47
C SER A 50 -21.51 1.79 34.63
N LEU A 51 -22.11 1.26 35.69
CA LEU A 51 -22.14 -0.18 35.96
C LEU A 51 -22.90 -0.96 34.87
N ASP A 52 -24.05 -0.45 34.45
CA ASP A 52 -24.86 -1.07 33.40
C ASP A 52 -24.16 -1.02 32.04
N LYS A 53 -23.47 0.08 31.72
CA LYS A 53 -22.63 0.17 30.51
C LYS A 53 -21.52 -0.88 30.51
N GLN A 54 -20.81 -1.05 31.62
CA GLN A 54 -19.75 -2.07 31.74
C GLN A 54 -20.32 -3.49 31.63
N SER A 55 -21.45 -3.75 32.28
CA SER A 55 -22.12 -5.06 32.19
C SER A 55 -22.58 -5.36 30.76
N CYS A 56 -23.17 -4.39 30.07
CA CYS A 56 -23.61 -4.57 28.68
C CYS A 56 -22.45 -4.63 27.69
N HIS A 57 -21.33 -3.96 27.98
CA HIS A 57 -20.08 -4.10 27.21
C HIS A 57 -19.56 -5.53 27.27
N ALA A 58 -19.43 -6.09 28.48
CA ALA A 58 -18.97 -7.47 28.65
C ALA A 58 -19.89 -8.48 27.97
N TRP A 59 -21.21 -8.29 28.08
CA TRP A 59 -22.19 -9.13 27.39
C TRP A 59 -22.09 -9.01 25.87
N ALA A 60 -21.95 -7.78 25.33
CA ALA A 60 -21.82 -7.57 23.89
C ALA A 60 -20.55 -8.22 23.31
N ILE A 61 -19.44 -8.23 24.05
CA ILE A 61 -18.23 -8.98 23.66
C ILE A 61 -18.51 -10.48 23.65
N GLU A 62 -19.17 -11.02 24.67
CA GLU A 62 -19.51 -12.44 24.75
C GLU A 62 -20.41 -12.89 23.59
N GLU A 63 -21.40 -12.08 23.20
CA GLU A 63 -22.31 -12.38 22.11
C GLU A 63 -21.69 -12.23 20.72
N THR A 64 -20.82 -11.24 20.53
CA THR A 64 -20.30 -10.88 19.20
C THR A 64 -18.89 -11.41 18.92
N GLY A 65 -18.14 -11.75 19.96
CA GLY A 65 -16.72 -12.09 19.86
C GLY A 65 -15.82 -10.94 19.41
N PHE A 66 -16.34 -9.71 19.37
CA PHE A 66 -15.60 -8.51 18.96
C PHE A 66 -15.44 -7.55 20.13
N ASP A 67 -14.22 -7.07 20.33
CA ASP A 67 -13.88 -6.08 21.35
C ASP A 67 -13.43 -4.77 20.67
N PRO A 68 -14.19 -3.67 20.81
CA PRO A 68 -13.82 -2.38 20.22
C PRO A 68 -12.57 -1.76 20.88
N GLU A 69 -12.21 -2.16 22.10
CA GLU A 69 -10.99 -1.69 22.78
C GLU A 69 -9.73 -2.42 22.25
N ASN A 70 -9.91 -3.57 21.60
CA ASN A 70 -8.85 -4.37 21.01
C ASN A 70 -9.18 -4.76 19.55
N PRO A 71 -9.21 -3.78 18.62
CA PRO A 71 -9.54 -4.04 17.23
C PRO A 71 -8.47 -4.91 16.53
N LEU A 72 -8.89 -5.62 15.48
CA LEU A 72 -7.96 -6.37 14.64
C LEU A 72 -6.95 -5.43 13.98
N VAL A 73 -5.71 -5.88 13.89
CA VAL A 73 -4.63 -5.18 13.17
C VAL A 73 -4.17 -6.05 12.01
N ALA A 74 -3.57 -5.46 10.96
CA ALA A 74 -3.17 -6.19 9.75
C ALA A 74 -2.26 -7.41 9.99
N GLN A 75 -1.59 -7.46 11.15
CA GLN A 75 -0.76 -8.59 11.56
C GLN A 75 -1.55 -9.79 12.12
N SER A 76 -2.86 -9.67 12.38
CA SER A 76 -3.67 -10.65 13.10
C SER A 76 -4.73 -11.37 12.27
N ILE A 77 -4.75 -11.19 10.93
CA ILE A 77 -5.68 -11.96 10.09
C ILE A 77 -5.15 -13.38 9.90
N SER A 78 -5.39 -14.23 10.90
CA SER A 78 -5.53 -15.67 10.73
C SER A 78 -7.02 -15.98 10.72
N TYR A 79 -7.56 -16.36 9.56
CA TYR A 79 -8.95 -16.78 9.45
C TYR A 79 -9.15 -18.08 10.26
N SER A 80 -9.68 -17.98 11.47
CA SER A 80 -10.34 -19.12 12.12
C SER A 80 -11.82 -19.08 11.77
N THR A 81 -12.16 -19.60 10.59
CA THR A 81 -13.51 -20.10 10.32
C THR A 81 -13.85 -21.23 11.30
N PRO A 82 -15.01 -21.23 11.97
CA PRO A 82 -15.40 -22.35 12.82
C PRO A 82 -15.68 -23.58 11.94
N THR A 83 -14.71 -24.48 11.83
CA THR A 83 -14.90 -25.83 11.29
C THR A 83 -14.71 -26.84 12.42
N ILE A 84 -15.70 -27.72 12.56
CA ILE A 84 -15.73 -28.86 13.47
C ILE A 84 -14.52 -29.78 13.23
N SER A 85 -13.77 -30.06 14.30
CA SER A 85 -12.89 -31.22 14.57
C SER A 85 -11.87 -31.70 13.51
N SER A 86 -10.57 -31.40 13.71
CA SER A 86 -9.48 -32.37 14.05
C SER A 86 -8.07 -31.77 13.84
N GLN A 87 -7.19 -31.93 14.84
CA GLN A 87 -5.74 -31.57 14.93
C GLN A 87 -4.84 -32.44 13.99
N PRO A 88 -3.48 -32.28 13.85
CA PRO A 88 -2.49 -31.29 14.38
C PRO A 88 -1.35 -30.76 13.42
N VAL A 89 -0.67 -29.68 13.85
CA VAL A 89 0.80 -29.36 13.81
C VAL A 89 1.52 -28.70 12.59
N GLU A 90 2.11 -27.53 12.93
CA GLU A 90 3.42 -26.90 12.59
C GLU A 90 3.91 -26.60 11.17
N GLN A 91 4.42 -25.35 11.02
CA GLN A 91 5.78 -24.93 10.62
C GLN A 91 5.66 -23.49 10.07
N GLY A 92 6.35 -22.46 10.56
CA GLY A 92 7.75 -22.40 10.94
C GLY A 92 8.46 -21.55 9.89
N ALA A 93 8.79 -20.29 10.26
CA ALA A 93 9.69 -19.37 9.54
C ALA A 93 9.17 -18.90 8.14
N GLU A 94 9.50 -17.74 7.57
CA GLU A 94 10.71 -16.95 7.67
C GLU A 94 10.41 -15.45 7.54
N ARG A 95 10.92 -14.72 8.54
CA ARG A 95 11.30 -13.31 8.45
C ARG A 95 12.38 -13.18 7.36
N GLY A 96 12.08 -12.49 6.26
CA GLY A 96 13.11 -11.89 5.39
C GLY A 96 13.03 -12.24 3.91
N ALA A 97 12.09 -11.63 3.18
CA ALA A 97 12.09 -11.63 1.70
C ALA A 97 12.66 -10.34 1.08
N GLY A 98 13.32 -9.48 1.86
CA GLY A 98 13.66 -8.11 1.44
C GLY A 98 15.12 -7.82 1.08
N MET A 99 16.01 -8.80 0.93
CA MET A 99 17.46 -8.50 0.92
C MET A 99 18.34 -9.19 -0.15
N ARG A 100 17.77 -9.77 -1.20
CA ARG A 100 18.54 -10.60 -2.16
C ARG A 100 18.85 -9.97 -3.53
N GLY A 101 18.77 -8.64 -3.68
CA GLY A 101 18.85 -7.99 -5.00
C GLY A 101 20.14 -7.24 -5.37
N ALA A 102 21.05 -6.95 -4.44
CA ALA A 102 22.05 -5.89 -4.65
C ALA A 102 23.51 -6.36 -4.66
N MET A 103 23.86 -7.49 -5.30
CA MET A 103 25.28 -7.86 -5.48
C MET A 103 25.51 -8.69 -6.76
N ALA A 104 25.73 -8.03 -7.89
CA ALA A 104 26.45 -8.63 -9.03
C ALA A 104 26.92 -7.57 -10.05
N GLY A 105 28.24 -7.38 -10.18
CA GLY A 105 28.85 -7.09 -11.48
C GLY A 105 29.56 -5.75 -11.66
N ALA A 106 30.78 -5.62 -11.13
CA ALA A 106 31.79 -4.71 -11.67
C ALA A 106 33.22 -5.22 -11.37
N ALA A 107 33.63 -6.30 -12.01
CA ALA A 107 35.01 -6.78 -11.95
C ALA A 107 35.38 -7.56 -13.23
N ALA A 108 35.80 -6.85 -14.27
CA ALA A 108 36.60 -7.30 -15.43
C ALA A 108 36.47 -6.24 -16.53
N GLY A 109 37.51 -5.67 -17.15
CA GLY A 109 38.94 -5.87 -17.03
C GLY A 109 39.66 -4.77 -17.80
N ALA A 110 40.90 -4.51 -17.41
CA ALA A 110 41.87 -3.83 -18.25
C ALA A 110 43.03 -4.83 -18.40
N ILE A 111 42.95 -5.68 -19.41
CA ILE A 111 44.09 -6.52 -19.78
C ILE A 111 45.15 -5.64 -20.42
N ILE A 112 46.36 -5.82 -19.93
CA ILE A 112 47.60 -5.15 -20.28
C ILE A 112 47.88 -5.35 -21.78
N ALA A 113 48.11 -4.25 -22.50
CA ALA A 113 48.70 -4.28 -23.84
C ALA A 113 50.21 -4.07 -23.69
N GLU A 114 50.93 -5.16 -23.44
CA GLU A 114 52.38 -5.23 -23.68
C GLU A 114 52.56 -5.57 -25.17
N VAL A 115 52.94 -4.58 -25.97
CA VAL A 115 53.42 -4.83 -27.34
C VAL A 115 54.75 -4.11 -27.46
N GLY A 116 55.79 -4.92 -27.62
CA GLY A 116 57.19 -4.50 -27.64
C GLY A 116 57.61 -3.70 -28.87
N ASP A 117 58.79 -3.13 -28.69
CA ASP A 117 59.78 -2.59 -29.62
C ASP A 117 59.31 -1.54 -30.64
N GLU A 118 59.64 -0.30 -30.27
CA GLU A 118 60.11 0.86 -31.03
C GLU A 118 59.94 0.77 -32.57
N ASP A 119 59.21 1.73 -33.13
CA ASP A 119 58.87 1.98 -34.55
C ASP A 119 57.50 1.55 -35.07
N ARG A 120 56.59 1.09 -34.18
CA ARG A 120 55.17 0.88 -34.55
C ARG A 120 54.26 2.04 -34.14
N SER A 121 54.32 3.08 -34.96
CA SER A 121 53.22 3.98 -35.33
C SER A 121 52.58 4.88 -34.25
N ASP A 122 52.82 6.20 -34.36
CA ASP A 122 52.01 7.26 -33.74
C ASP A 122 50.50 7.08 -34.00
N ALA A 123 50.14 6.48 -35.14
CA ALA A 123 48.77 6.17 -35.51
C ALA A 123 48.13 5.10 -34.61
N ALA A 124 48.88 4.11 -34.12
CA ALA A 124 48.36 3.07 -33.23
C ALA A 124 48.17 3.59 -31.80
N ALA A 125 49.14 4.35 -31.28
CA ALA A 125 49.02 5.00 -29.97
C ALA A 125 47.85 6.00 -29.94
N THR A 126 47.71 6.81 -31.00
CA THR A 126 46.57 7.74 -31.17
C THR A 126 45.24 6.99 -31.30
N GLY A 127 45.20 5.90 -32.07
CA GLY A 127 44.02 5.04 -32.22
C GLY A 127 43.57 4.38 -30.91
N ALA A 128 44.52 3.94 -30.07
CA ALA A 128 44.25 3.37 -28.76
C ALA A 128 43.68 4.42 -27.79
N ALA A 129 44.24 5.63 -27.77
CA ALA A 129 43.73 6.73 -26.94
C ALA A 129 42.31 7.15 -27.37
N VAL A 130 42.05 7.27 -28.68
CA VAL A 130 40.71 7.59 -29.21
C VAL A 130 39.72 6.45 -28.93
N GLY A 131 40.14 5.19 -29.09
CA GLY A 131 39.34 4.01 -28.78
C GLY A 131 38.98 3.91 -27.29
N ALA A 132 39.91 4.21 -26.39
CA ALA A 132 39.66 4.23 -24.95
C ALA A 132 38.65 5.33 -24.55
N LEU A 133 38.75 6.53 -25.15
CA LEU A 133 37.81 7.61 -24.93
C LEU A 133 36.41 7.30 -25.52
N ALA A 134 36.37 6.73 -26.72
CA ALA A 134 35.13 6.27 -27.35
C ALA A 134 34.45 5.16 -26.53
N GLY A 135 35.23 4.18 -26.05
CA GLY A 135 34.77 3.09 -25.18
C GLY A 135 34.25 3.60 -23.83
N ARG A 136 34.93 4.58 -23.22
CA ARG A 136 34.46 5.20 -21.97
C ARG A 136 33.14 5.95 -22.16
N ARG A 137 32.96 6.64 -23.30
CA ARG A 137 31.71 7.33 -23.62
C ARG A 137 30.57 6.34 -23.91
N GLN A 138 30.87 5.23 -24.57
CA GLN A 138 29.90 4.16 -24.80
C GLN A 138 29.51 3.46 -23.49
N SER A 139 30.48 3.16 -22.62
CA SER A 139 30.23 2.57 -21.30
C SER A 139 29.40 3.49 -20.39
N ARG A 140 29.61 4.81 -20.45
CA ARG A 140 28.74 5.78 -19.74
C ARG A 140 27.31 5.75 -20.26
N ARG A 141 27.10 5.60 -21.56
CA ARG A 141 25.76 5.51 -22.17
C ARG A 141 25.06 4.20 -21.85
N SER A 142 25.77 3.06 -21.91
CA SER A 142 25.21 1.77 -21.52
C SER A 142 24.89 1.71 -20.03
N ASN A 143 25.76 2.27 -19.17
CA ASN A 143 25.48 2.34 -17.73
C ASN A 143 24.34 3.31 -17.42
N ALA A 144 24.18 4.41 -18.16
CA ALA A 144 23.03 5.30 -18.01
C ALA A 144 21.72 4.58 -18.36
N GLN A 145 21.69 3.85 -19.47
CA GLN A 145 20.53 3.05 -19.88
C GLN A 145 20.22 1.90 -18.90
N ALA A 146 21.25 1.23 -18.38
CA ALA A 146 21.10 0.19 -17.37
C ALA A 146 20.62 0.75 -16.02
N ALA A 147 21.07 1.93 -15.62
CA ALA A 147 20.60 2.62 -14.42
C ALA A 147 19.13 3.03 -14.54
N GLU A 148 18.70 3.54 -15.70
CA GLU A 148 17.29 3.86 -15.96
C GLU A 148 16.39 2.62 -15.90
N GLN A 149 16.85 1.49 -16.44
CA GLN A 149 16.12 0.21 -16.35
C GLN A 149 16.05 -0.33 -14.92
N GLN A 150 17.11 -0.20 -14.11
CA GLN A 150 17.09 -0.58 -12.70
C GLN A 150 16.10 0.28 -11.90
N VAL A 151 16.09 1.60 -12.11
CA VAL A 151 15.15 2.49 -11.42
C VAL A 151 13.70 2.17 -11.77
N GLN A 152 13.40 1.85 -13.05
CA GLN A 152 12.06 1.44 -13.45
C GLN A 152 11.63 0.10 -12.83
N ALA A 153 12.53 -0.89 -12.77
CA ALA A 153 12.25 -2.18 -12.14
C ALA A 153 12.02 -2.04 -10.62
N GLU A 154 12.80 -1.19 -9.96
CA GLU A 154 12.64 -0.91 -8.53
C GLU A 154 11.32 -0.16 -8.24
N GLN A 155 10.96 0.83 -9.06
CA GLN A 155 9.67 1.53 -8.93
C GLN A 155 8.47 0.58 -9.09
N GLN A 156 8.52 -0.35 -10.06
CA GLN A 156 7.45 -1.35 -10.24
C GLN A 156 7.34 -2.30 -9.04
N ALA A 157 8.47 -2.75 -8.47
CA ALA A 157 8.48 -3.61 -7.29
C ALA A 157 7.92 -2.91 -6.05
N VAL A 158 8.33 -1.66 -5.81
CA VAL A 158 7.81 -0.85 -4.69
C VAL A 158 6.31 -0.59 -4.85
N GLN A 159 5.85 -0.30 -6.07
CA GLN A 159 4.44 -0.05 -6.33
C GLN A 159 3.56 -1.30 -6.12
N GLN A 160 4.04 -2.48 -6.52
CA GLN A 160 3.35 -3.75 -6.25
C GLN A 160 3.28 -4.06 -4.75
N GLN A 161 4.37 -3.81 -4.01
CA GLN A 161 4.40 -4.03 -2.57
C GLN A 161 3.47 -3.07 -1.82
N ALA A 162 3.41 -1.79 -2.22
CA ALA A 162 2.51 -0.82 -1.63
C ALA A 162 1.03 -1.16 -1.87
N GLN A 163 0.68 -1.70 -3.05
CA GLN A 163 -0.69 -2.13 -3.37
C GLN A 163 -1.11 -3.34 -2.54
N ALA A 164 -0.21 -4.31 -2.33
CA ALA A 164 -0.50 -5.46 -1.47
C ALA A 164 -0.79 -5.03 -0.03
N GLN A 165 0.04 -4.15 0.54
CA GLN A 165 -0.14 -3.63 1.90
C GLN A 165 -1.45 -2.84 2.05
N ALA A 166 -1.77 -1.96 1.10
CA ALA A 166 -3.02 -1.19 1.13
C ALA A 166 -4.28 -2.07 1.07
N THR A 167 -4.21 -3.21 0.37
CA THR A 167 -5.33 -4.14 0.26
C THR A 167 -5.58 -4.88 1.59
N GLU A 168 -4.51 -5.29 2.28
CA GLU A 168 -4.61 -5.93 3.60
C GLU A 168 -5.18 -4.97 4.65
N ASP A 169 -4.69 -3.73 4.69
CA ASP A 169 -5.20 -2.71 5.61
C ASP A 169 -6.69 -2.43 5.39
N GLN A 170 -7.13 -2.39 4.12
CA GLN A 170 -8.54 -2.17 3.78
C GLN A 170 -9.44 -3.33 4.26
N LEU A 171 -8.98 -4.58 4.13
CA LEU A 171 -9.70 -5.77 4.60
C LEU A 171 -9.85 -5.78 6.13
N VAL A 172 -8.78 -5.42 6.84
CA VAL A 172 -8.78 -5.30 8.31
C VAL A 172 -9.74 -4.21 8.75
N GLN A 173 -9.74 -3.07 8.08
CA GLN A 173 -10.64 -1.97 8.40
C GLN A 173 -12.10 -2.38 8.20
N LEU A 174 -12.41 -3.08 7.11
CA LEU A 174 -13.76 -3.61 6.86
C LEU A 174 -14.22 -4.58 7.94
N ALA A 175 -13.35 -5.50 8.37
CA ALA A 175 -13.66 -6.45 9.44
C ALA A 175 -13.94 -5.74 10.77
N ASN A 176 -13.13 -4.74 11.14
CA ASN A 176 -13.33 -3.95 12.35
C ASN A 176 -14.62 -3.14 12.31
N THR A 177 -14.97 -2.55 11.16
CA THR A 177 -16.25 -1.83 11.02
C THR A 177 -17.44 -2.77 11.23
N GLN A 178 -17.43 -3.95 10.61
CA GLN A 178 -18.50 -4.94 10.80
C GLN A 178 -18.58 -5.45 12.25
N GLY A 179 -17.43 -5.74 12.86
CA GLY A 179 -17.36 -6.14 14.26
C GLY A 179 -17.92 -5.06 15.19
N THR A 180 -17.56 -3.80 14.96
CA THR A 180 -18.04 -2.65 15.73
C THR A 180 -19.56 -2.51 15.59
N GLU A 181 -20.12 -2.60 14.39
CA GLU A 181 -21.58 -2.51 14.19
C GLU A 181 -22.35 -3.61 14.93
N ASN A 182 -21.83 -4.84 14.91
CA ASN A 182 -22.44 -5.96 15.63
C ASN A 182 -22.35 -5.75 17.14
N TYR A 183 -21.18 -5.33 17.64
CA TYR A 183 -20.98 -4.97 19.04
C TYR A 183 -21.96 -3.88 19.49
N LEU A 184 -22.09 -2.79 18.72
CA LEU A 184 -22.98 -1.69 19.02
C LEU A 184 -24.45 -2.13 19.06
N LYS A 185 -24.88 -3.01 18.15
CA LYS A 185 -26.25 -3.57 18.18
C LYS A 185 -26.51 -4.43 19.41
N ALA A 186 -25.53 -5.22 19.84
CA ALA A 186 -25.64 -6.02 21.05
C ALA A 186 -25.67 -5.12 22.30
N SER A 187 -24.72 -4.20 22.44
CA SER A 187 -24.67 -3.28 23.57
C SER A 187 -25.95 -2.44 23.68
N SER A 188 -26.51 -1.97 22.56
CA SER A 188 -27.78 -1.23 22.57
C SER A 188 -28.94 -2.09 23.03
N ALA A 189 -29.06 -3.34 22.56
CA ALA A 189 -30.14 -4.23 22.98
C ALA A 189 -30.11 -4.51 24.50
N CYS A 190 -28.93 -4.69 25.08
CA CYS A 190 -28.77 -4.85 26.53
C CYS A 190 -29.15 -3.58 27.31
N LEU A 191 -28.70 -2.43 26.84
CA LEU A 191 -28.99 -1.14 27.47
C LEU A 191 -30.49 -0.80 27.38
N GLU A 192 -31.12 -1.03 26.23
CA GLU A 192 -32.56 -0.87 26.03
C GLU A 192 -33.37 -1.76 26.98
N ALA A 193 -32.97 -3.03 27.15
CA ALA A 193 -33.59 -3.93 28.11
C ALA A 193 -33.47 -3.45 29.57
N LYS A 194 -32.45 -2.65 29.89
CA LYS A 194 -32.25 -2.02 31.20
C LYS A 194 -32.92 -0.65 31.35
N GLY A 195 -33.67 -0.20 30.34
CA GLY A 195 -34.39 1.07 30.36
C GLY A 195 -33.50 2.28 30.04
N TYR A 196 -32.57 2.11 29.11
CA TYR A 196 -31.82 3.20 28.50
C TYR A 196 -32.25 3.38 27.04
N SER A 197 -32.37 4.63 26.60
CA SER A 197 -32.50 4.97 25.18
C SER A 197 -31.11 5.01 24.56
N VAL A 198 -30.88 4.26 23.48
CA VAL A 198 -29.61 4.29 22.74
C VAL A 198 -29.86 4.84 21.33
N LYS A 199 -29.03 5.79 20.89
CA LYS A 199 -29.12 6.45 19.58
C LYS A 199 -27.77 6.53 18.90
#